data_AF-A0A8K0E1L9-F1
#
_entry.id   AF-A0A8K0E1L9-F1
#
_cell.length_a   1.000
_cell.length_b   1.000
_cell.length_c   1.000
_cell.angle_alpha   90.00
_cell.angle_beta   90.00
_cell.angle_gamma   90.00
#
_symmetry.space_group_name_H-M   'P 1'
#
loop_
_entity.id
_entity.type
_entity.pdbx_description
1 polymer ?
#
loop_
_entity_poly.entity_id
_entity_poly.type
_entity_poly.pdbx_seq_one_letter_code
_entity_poly.pdbx_strand_id
1 'polypeptide(L)'
;MEVSKARGEGENESKSVGQCLLLELPLGKAAETFQLETAVCSHGFFMMAPNRWDPVSKTLLRPLRLTLHSLSPSVMVRISQPPHRPQCLHLHVYASTILSLSAENEQALLAQVSRMLRLTETDERVSTEFRQLYERCMEAPESNSMSSPICGRVFRSPSLFEDMVKCILLCNCQWPRTLSMAQALCDLQLELQSESLSPMNVDFIPRTPAQKESKRKLEEYKNSTTLIAQFASRTELQFQAHCGTSVDCAQTNGSCEEDVNKSEPYLLFDGSGNFPSPSELANLDEIFLAKRCKLGYRASRILKLGQDILQGRIHLRQLEETSMERSLSNYSKLAEQMKQIHGFGPFTCANVLMCMGFYHVIPADSETVRHLNQVHARKSTIKTVGKDVEEIYAKYSPYQFLAYWSELWDFYGKRFGKLSEMPYSDYKFITASNLRSKARHKSKRKKTD
;
A
#
# COMPACT_ATOMS: atom_id res chain seq x y z
N MET A 1 -22.18 -28.48 -58.20
CA MET A 1 -23.08 -29.49 -57.64
C MET A 1 -22.63 -29.73 -56.21
N GLU A 2 -23.20 -28.95 -55.28
CA GLU A 2 -24.33 -29.36 -54.40
C GLU A 2 -23.82 -30.17 -53.20
N VAL A 3 -23.58 -29.52 -52.05
CA VAL A 3 -24.52 -29.30 -50.92
C VAL A 3 -24.88 -30.60 -50.19
N SER A 4 -24.44 -30.70 -48.93
CA SER A 4 -25.34 -31.09 -47.84
C SER A 4 -24.78 -30.77 -46.45
N LYS A 5 -25.61 -30.04 -45.71
CA LYS A 5 -25.57 -29.62 -44.30
C LYS A 5 -25.61 -30.81 -43.33
N ALA A 6 -24.99 -30.65 -42.17
CA ALA A 6 -25.52 -31.18 -40.91
C ALA A 6 -25.39 -30.12 -39.81
N ARG A 7 -26.54 -29.66 -39.31
CA ARG A 7 -26.72 -28.81 -38.13
C ARG A 7 -26.50 -29.66 -36.88
N GLY A 8 -25.67 -29.18 -35.97
CA GLY A 8 -25.71 -29.53 -34.55
C GLY A 8 -25.94 -28.25 -33.76
N GLU A 9 -27.19 -28.00 -33.40
CA GLU A 9 -27.55 -26.99 -32.40
C GLU A 9 -27.16 -27.55 -31.03
N GLY A 10 -26.19 -26.88 -30.40
CA GLY A 10 -25.80 -27.09 -29.01
C GLY A 10 -25.58 -25.71 -28.41
N GLU A 11 -26.67 -25.11 -27.93
CA GLU A 11 -26.62 -23.95 -27.06
C GLU A 11 -25.88 -24.33 -25.78
N ASN A 12 -24.58 -24.10 -25.75
CA ASN A 12 -23.85 -23.90 -24.51
C ASN A 12 -23.68 -22.39 -24.37
N GLU A 13 -24.54 -21.77 -23.57
CA GLU A 13 -24.28 -20.46 -22.97
C GLU A 13 -22.95 -20.56 -22.21
N SER A 14 -21.86 -20.21 -22.89
CA SER A 14 -20.57 -19.99 -22.28
C SER A 14 -20.70 -18.76 -21.39
N LYS A 15 -20.92 -18.99 -20.10
CA LYS A 15 -20.67 -17.99 -19.06
C LYS A 15 -19.29 -17.39 -19.33
N SER A 16 -19.26 -16.11 -19.70
CA SER A 16 -18.06 -15.41 -20.12
C SER A 16 -17.00 -15.51 -19.01
N VAL A 17 -15.99 -16.35 -19.22
CA VAL A 17 -14.76 -16.33 -18.43
C VAL A 17 -14.16 -14.95 -18.66
N GLY A 18 -14.09 -14.13 -17.61
CA GLY A 18 -13.47 -12.81 -17.69
C GLY A 18 -12.07 -12.94 -18.26
N GLN A 19 -11.81 -12.26 -19.38
CA GLN A 19 -10.56 -12.38 -20.10
C GLN A 19 -9.40 -11.82 -19.24
N CYS A 20 -8.33 -12.60 -19.14
CA CYS A 20 -7.14 -12.25 -18.36
C CYS A 20 -5.94 -12.16 -19.31
N LEU A 21 -5.23 -11.03 -19.31
CA LEU A 21 -4.01 -10.83 -20.08
C LEU A 21 -2.78 -11.08 -19.20
N LEU A 22 -1.77 -11.79 -19.70
CA LEU A 22 -0.52 -12.01 -18.99
C LEU A 22 0.58 -11.10 -19.55
N LEU A 23 1.20 -10.31 -18.68
CA LEU A 23 2.45 -9.60 -18.96
C LEU A 23 3.59 -10.20 -18.15
N GLU A 24 4.77 -10.29 -18.74
CA GLU A 24 5.99 -10.75 -18.07
C GLU A 24 6.91 -9.57 -17.77
N LEU A 25 7.37 -9.47 -16.52
CA LEU A 25 8.37 -8.51 -16.08
C LEU A 25 9.68 -9.24 -15.75
N PRO A 26 10.71 -9.17 -16.60
CA PRO A 26 12.00 -9.80 -16.31
C PRO A 26 12.68 -9.10 -15.13
N LEU A 27 13.26 -9.88 -14.21
CA LEU A 27 13.96 -9.35 -13.03
C LEU A 27 15.40 -8.93 -13.32
N GLY A 28 15.97 -9.33 -14.46
CA GLY A 28 17.34 -9.01 -14.84
C GLY A 28 18.35 -9.43 -13.77
N LYS A 29 19.25 -8.52 -13.38
CA LYS A 29 20.27 -8.76 -12.32
C LYS A 29 19.67 -9.12 -10.96
N ALA A 30 18.43 -8.73 -10.69
CA ALA A 30 17.77 -9.04 -9.42
C ALA A 30 17.35 -10.51 -9.31
N ALA A 31 17.28 -11.25 -10.43
CA ALA A 31 16.74 -12.60 -10.48
C ALA A 31 17.38 -13.59 -9.48
N GLU A 32 18.67 -13.41 -9.16
CA GLU A 32 19.41 -14.31 -8.26
C GLU A 32 18.97 -14.18 -6.79
N THR A 33 18.52 -12.99 -6.37
CA THR A 33 18.25 -12.69 -4.95
C THR A 33 16.81 -12.25 -4.68
N PHE A 34 16.06 -11.93 -5.72
CA PHE A 34 14.72 -11.38 -5.59
C PHE A 34 13.70 -12.47 -5.25
N GLN A 35 12.92 -12.21 -4.19
CA GLN A 35 11.73 -12.97 -3.86
C GLN A 35 10.55 -12.01 -3.70
N LEU A 36 9.43 -12.30 -4.37
CA LEU A 36 8.26 -11.44 -4.35
C LEU A 36 7.69 -11.28 -2.93
N GLU A 37 7.62 -12.37 -2.17
CA GLU A 37 7.13 -12.35 -0.78
C GLU A 37 7.91 -11.35 0.08
N THR A 38 9.25 -11.43 0.05
CA THR A 38 10.10 -10.56 0.88
C THR A 38 10.09 -9.13 0.38
N ALA A 39 10.03 -8.90 -0.94
CA ALA A 39 9.98 -7.57 -1.52
C ALA A 39 8.66 -6.86 -1.21
N VAL A 40 7.51 -7.53 -1.37
CA VAL A 40 6.20 -6.96 -1.05
C VAL A 40 6.05 -6.76 0.45
N CYS A 41 6.37 -7.78 1.25
CA CYS A 41 6.17 -7.76 2.70
C CYS A 41 7.33 -7.10 3.47
N SER A 42 8.09 -6.21 2.84
CA SER A 42 9.27 -5.54 3.43
C SER A 42 8.92 -4.32 4.28
N HIS A 43 7.73 -3.74 4.14
CA HIS A 43 7.35 -2.48 4.80
C HIS A 43 5.83 -2.35 4.95
N GLY A 44 5.35 -1.65 5.99
CA GLY A 44 3.91 -1.56 6.30
C GLY A 44 3.00 -1.08 5.16
N PHE A 45 3.53 -0.45 4.12
CA PHE A 45 2.74 -0.01 2.96
C PHE A 45 2.00 -1.13 2.21
N PHE A 46 2.48 -2.38 2.23
CA PHE A 46 1.74 -3.48 1.57
C PHE A 46 0.43 -3.82 2.31
N MET A 47 0.33 -3.47 3.59
CA MET A 47 -0.88 -3.65 4.39
C MET A 47 -1.90 -2.53 4.17
N MET A 48 -1.48 -1.40 3.59
CA MET A 48 -2.36 -0.27 3.30
C MET A 48 -3.09 -0.50 1.98
N ALA A 49 -4.37 -0.15 1.95
CA ALA A 49 -5.16 -0.13 0.72
C ALA A 49 -4.44 0.68 -0.40
N PRO A 50 -4.62 0.29 -1.68
CA PRO A 50 -5.51 -0.78 -2.17
C PRO A 50 -4.82 -2.14 -2.28
N ASN A 51 -3.68 -2.34 -1.61
CA ASN A 51 -2.93 -3.59 -1.70
C ASN A 51 -3.70 -4.74 -1.02
N ARG A 52 -3.69 -5.92 -1.66
CA ARG A 52 -4.18 -7.19 -1.12
C ARG A 52 -3.13 -8.27 -1.34
N TRP A 53 -2.40 -8.58 -0.29
CA TRP A 53 -1.47 -9.71 -0.28
C TRP A 53 -2.23 -10.99 0.08
N ASP A 54 -2.10 -12.01 -0.75
CA ASP A 54 -2.59 -13.35 -0.46
C ASP A 54 -1.45 -14.20 0.13
N PRO A 55 -1.50 -14.56 1.42
CA PRO A 55 -0.46 -15.35 2.07
C PRO A 55 -0.39 -16.80 1.55
N VAL A 56 -1.45 -17.33 0.94
CA VAL A 56 -1.50 -18.71 0.43
C VAL A 56 -0.83 -18.79 -0.94
N SER A 57 -1.29 -18.00 -1.90
CA SER A 57 -0.71 -17.98 -3.25
C SER A 57 0.58 -17.17 -3.36
N LYS A 58 0.95 -16.39 -2.33
CA LYS A 58 2.08 -15.45 -2.33
C LYS A 58 2.00 -14.45 -3.48
N THR A 59 0.80 -13.92 -3.72
CA THR A 59 0.53 -12.95 -4.78
C THR A 59 0.04 -11.62 -4.23
N LEU A 60 0.35 -10.54 -4.95
CA LEU A 60 -0.16 -9.21 -4.66
C LEU A 60 -1.24 -8.86 -5.68
N LEU A 61 -2.47 -8.66 -5.22
CA LEU A 61 -3.58 -8.13 -6.01
C LEU A 61 -3.77 -6.64 -5.69
N ARG A 62 -3.85 -5.80 -6.73
CA ARG A 62 -4.22 -4.39 -6.58
C ARG A 62 -4.70 -3.78 -7.90
N PRO A 63 -5.50 -2.70 -7.86
CA PRO A 63 -5.73 -1.87 -9.03
C PRO A 63 -4.47 -1.08 -9.42
N LEU A 64 -4.21 -0.97 -10.72
CA LEU A 64 -3.16 -0.15 -11.34
C LEU A 64 -3.75 0.67 -12.49
N ARG A 65 -3.20 1.86 -12.76
CA ARG A 65 -3.69 2.74 -13.83
C ARG A 65 -3.08 2.36 -15.17
N LEU A 66 -3.89 2.32 -16.23
CA LEU A 66 -3.42 1.95 -17.57
C LEU A 66 -2.50 3.01 -18.19
N THR A 67 -2.81 4.30 -18.04
CA THR A 67 -1.85 5.37 -18.37
C THR A 67 -1.57 6.21 -17.14
N LEU A 68 -0.45 6.95 -17.18
CA LEU A 68 -0.09 7.89 -16.11
C LEU A 68 -0.89 9.20 -16.17
N HIS A 69 -1.86 9.31 -17.08
CA HIS A 69 -2.77 10.45 -17.14
C HIS A 69 -3.84 10.38 -16.03
N SER A 70 -4.18 11.55 -15.52
CA SER A 70 -5.07 11.82 -14.39
C SER A 70 -6.47 11.17 -14.43
N LEU A 71 -6.98 10.85 -15.62
CA LEU A 71 -8.33 10.29 -15.85
C LEU A 71 -8.31 8.83 -16.34
N SER A 72 -7.16 8.16 -16.24
CA SER A 72 -7.01 6.82 -16.82
C SER A 72 -7.79 5.77 -16.05
N PRO A 73 -8.44 4.83 -16.75
CA PRO A 73 -9.06 3.70 -16.09
C PRO A 73 -8.03 2.88 -15.31
N SER A 74 -8.48 2.29 -14.22
CA SER A 74 -7.71 1.33 -13.45
C SER A 74 -8.14 -0.08 -13.83
N VAL A 75 -7.17 -1.00 -13.89
CA VAL A 75 -7.38 -2.43 -14.08
C VAL A 75 -6.87 -3.18 -12.86
N MET A 76 -7.50 -4.31 -12.53
CA MET A 76 -7.02 -5.15 -11.46
C MET A 76 -5.83 -5.98 -11.96
N VAL A 77 -4.73 -5.99 -11.20
CA VAL A 77 -3.52 -6.72 -11.55
C VAL A 77 -3.13 -7.63 -10.40
N ARG A 78 -2.98 -8.92 -10.69
CA ARG A 78 -2.38 -9.91 -9.79
C ARG A 78 -0.91 -10.10 -10.19
N ILE A 79 -0.02 -9.83 -9.26
CA ILE A 79 1.42 -9.96 -9.42
C ILE A 79 1.86 -11.23 -8.70
N SER A 80 2.60 -12.09 -9.40
CA SER A 80 3.08 -13.38 -8.90
C SER A 80 4.50 -13.67 -9.39
N GLN A 81 5.24 -14.52 -8.67
CA GLN A 81 6.55 -15.03 -9.08
C GLN A 81 6.44 -16.55 -9.23
N PRO A 82 6.29 -17.07 -10.46
CA PRO A 82 6.08 -18.50 -10.67
C PRO A 82 7.32 -19.32 -10.27
N PRO A 83 7.17 -20.44 -9.53
CA PRO A 83 8.30 -21.27 -9.12
C PRO A 83 9.11 -21.85 -10.28
N HIS A 84 8.48 -22.06 -11.44
CA HIS A 84 9.12 -22.59 -12.65
C HIS A 84 9.83 -21.52 -13.48
N ARG A 85 9.64 -20.23 -13.18
CA ARG A 85 10.33 -19.09 -13.80
C ARG A 85 10.67 -18.02 -12.76
N PRO A 86 11.56 -18.32 -11.80
CA PRO A 86 11.90 -17.39 -10.72
C PRO A 86 12.53 -16.08 -11.22
N GLN A 87 13.06 -16.05 -12.44
CA GLN A 87 13.69 -14.90 -13.10
C GLN A 87 12.71 -13.85 -13.67
N CYS A 88 11.41 -14.10 -13.61
CA CYS A 88 10.39 -13.13 -14.04
C CYS A 88 9.22 -13.05 -13.07
N LEU A 89 8.50 -11.93 -13.13
CA LEU A 89 7.21 -11.75 -12.49
C LEU A 89 6.10 -11.84 -13.54
N HIS A 90 5.00 -12.47 -13.17
CA HIS A 90 3.79 -12.56 -13.98
C HIS A 90 2.76 -11.56 -13.46
N LEU A 91 2.29 -10.70 -14.35
CA LEU A 91 1.23 -9.72 -14.11
C LEU A 91 -0.01 -10.20 -14.88
N HIS A 92 -0.95 -10.78 -14.14
CA HIS A 92 -2.27 -11.13 -14.67
C HIS A 92 -3.18 -9.91 -14.58
N VAL A 93 -3.54 -9.35 -15.72
CA VAL A 93 -4.36 -8.15 -15.87
C VAL A 93 -5.80 -8.55 -16.16
N TYR A 94 -6.70 -8.19 -15.24
CA TYR A 94 -8.13 -8.43 -15.34
C TYR A 94 -8.81 -7.17 -15.85
N ALA A 95 -9.29 -7.22 -17.09
CA ALA A 95 -10.02 -6.14 -17.72
C ALA A 95 -11.23 -6.71 -18.47
N SER A 96 -12.43 -6.44 -17.94
CA SER A 96 -13.68 -7.01 -18.45
C SER A 96 -14.03 -6.57 -19.87
N THR A 97 -13.44 -5.47 -20.36
CA THR A 97 -13.76 -4.88 -21.67
C THR A 97 -12.56 -4.73 -22.60
N ILE A 98 -11.36 -5.13 -22.18
CA ILE A 98 -10.11 -4.91 -22.94
C ILE A 98 -9.61 -6.24 -23.50
N LEU A 99 -9.73 -6.39 -24.82
CA LEU A 99 -9.23 -7.58 -25.54
C LEU A 99 -7.70 -7.58 -25.69
N SER A 100 -7.07 -6.40 -25.70
CA SER A 100 -5.62 -6.24 -25.79
C SER A 100 -5.18 -4.89 -25.19
N LEU A 101 -4.00 -4.84 -24.60
CA LEU A 101 -3.41 -3.58 -24.12
C LEU A 101 -2.61 -2.90 -25.24
N SER A 102 -2.54 -1.57 -25.22
CA SER A 102 -1.55 -0.85 -26.03
C SER A 102 -0.16 -1.02 -25.41
N ALA A 103 0.90 -0.91 -26.22
CA ALA A 103 2.28 -0.96 -25.73
C ALA A 103 2.56 0.09 -24.63
N GLU A 104 1.93 1.26 -24.72
CA GLU A 104 2.02 2.29 -23.68
C GLU A 104 1.40 1.83 -22.35
N ASN A 105 0.23 1.19 -22.40
CA ASN A 105 -0.43 0.68 -21.20
C ASN A 105 0.36 -0.46 -20.56
N GLU A 106 0.89 -1.38 -21.38
CA GLU A 106 1.77 -2.45 -20.89
C GLU A 106 3.00 -1.86 -20.18
N GLN A 107 3.67 -0.90 -20.82
CA GLN A 107 4.84 -0.25 -20.24
C GLN A 107 4.49 0.50 -18.95
N ALA A 108 3.34 1.16 -18.88
CA ALA A 108 2.89 1.85 -17.68
C ALA A 108 2.60 0.90 -16.51
N LEU A 109 2.02 -0.27 -16.77
CA LEU A 109 1.81 -1.30 -15.75
C LEU A 109 3.14 -1.87 -15.26
N LEU A 110 4.03 -2.24 -16.18
CA LEU A 110 5.37 -2.77 -15.86
C LEU A 110 6.21 -1.74 -15.08
N ALA A 111 6.13 -0.45 -15.43
CA ALA A 111 6.82 0.62 -14.73
C ALA A 111 6.29 0.81 -13.30
N GLN A 112 4.97 0.75 -13.10
CA GLN A 112 4.36 0.82 -11.76
C GLN A 112 4.80 -0.36 -10.89
N VAL A 113 4.80 -1.58 -11.42
CA VAL A 113 5.25 -2.77 -10.68
C VAL A 113 6.75 -2.71 -10.37
N SER A 114 7.57 -2.33 -11.35
CA SER A 114 9.01 -2.10 -11.16
C SER A 114 9.28 -1.07 -10.05
N ARG A 115 8.52 0.03 -10.02
CA ARG A 115 8.64 1.07 -8.99
C ARG A 115 8.28 0.53 -7.59
N MET A 116 7.15 -0.17 -7.47
CA MET A 116 6.68 -0.71 -6.18
C MET A 116 7.71 -1.66 -5.56
N LEU A 117 8.33 -2.50 -6.40
CA LEU A 117 9.24 -3.58 -6.01
C LEU A 117 10.72 -3.20 -6.05
N ARG A 118 11.04 -1.94 -6.39
CA ARG A 118 12.43 -1.42 -6.44
C ARG A 118 13.30 -2.12 -7.48
N LEU A 119 12.79 -2.37 -8.68
CA LEU A 119 13.50 -3.20 -9.68
C LEU A 119 14.47 -2.42 -10.58
N THR A 120 14.88 -1.20 -10.21
CA THR A 120 15.87 -0.45 -10.99
C THR A 120 17.30 -0.95 -10.72
N GLU A 121 18.23 -0.68 -11.63
CA GLU A 121 19.64 -1.01 -11.43
C GLU A 121 20.24 -0.32 -10.19
N THR A 122 19.87 0.95 -9.96
CA THR A 122 20.27 1.68 -8.74
C THR A 122 19.77 0.98 -7.48
N ASP A 123 18.52 0.52 -7.48
CA ASP A 123 17.95 -0.17 -6.32
C ASP A 123 18.60 -1.54 -6.09
N GLU A 124 18.97 -2.28 -7.15
CA GLU A 124 19.72 -3.54 -7.02
C GLU A 124 21.12 -3.30 -6.43
N ARG A 125 21.83 -2.27 -6.90
CA ARG A 125 23.12 -1.86 -6.32
C ARG A 125 22.97 -1.55 -4.82
N VAL A 126 21.97 -0.75 -4.45
CA VAL A 126 21.70 -0.42 -3.03
C VAL A 126 21.40 -1.67 -2.21
N SER A 127 20.56 -2.58 -2.72
CA SER A 127 20.23 -3.84 -2.06
C SER A 127 21.47 -4.71 -1.81
N THR A 128 22.34 -4.83 -2.83
CA THR A 128 23.57 -5.62 -2.76
C THR A 128 24.60 -5.01 -1.82
N GLU A 129 24.88 -3.69 -1.95
CA GLU A 129 25.82 -2.99 -1.07
C GLU A 129 25.37 -3.01 0.40
N PHE A 130 24.08 -2.84 0.67
CA PHE A 130 23.54 -2.94 2.02
C PHE A 130 23.74 -4.33 2.61
N ARG A 131 23.48 -5.40 1.86
CA ARG A 131 23.65 -6.78 2.34
C ARG A 131 25.11 -7.06 2.73
N GLN A 132 26.04 -6.68 1.87
CA GLN A 132 27.48 -6.80 2.13
C GLN A 132 27.94 -5.95 3.32
N LEU A 133 27.42 -4.72 3.47
CA LEU A 133 27.71 -3.89 4.63
C LEU A 133 27.16 -4.51 5.91
N TYR A 134 25.93 -4.99 5.88
CA TYR A 134 25.27 -5.58 7.03
C TYR A 134 26.02 -6.82 7.53
N GLU A 135 26.40 -7.73 6.63
CA GLU A 135 27.19 -8.92 6.93
C GLU A 135 28.51 -8.56 7.63
N ARG A 136 29.27 -7.60 7.08
CA ARG A 136 30.51 -7.11 7.70
C ARG A 136 30.30 -6.50 9.08
N CYS A 137 29.18 -5.80 9.30
CA CYS A 137 28.87 -5.19 10.60
C CYS A 137 28.37 -6.20 11.65
N MET A 138 28.05 -7.44 11.27
CA MET A 138 27.50 -8.48 12.15
C MET A 138 28.52 -9.53 12.61
N GLU A 139 29.80 -9.40 12.27
CA GLU A 139 30.88 -10.32 12.69
C GLU A 139 31.18 -10.31 14.21
N ALA A 140 30.29 -9.79 15.06
CA ALA A 140 30.36 -9.89 16.52
C ALA A 140 29.34 -10.93 17.05
N PRO A 141 29.74 -11.89 17.89
CA PRO A 141 28.86 -12.93 18.41
C PRO A 141 28.01 -12.37 19.55
N GLU A 142 26.90 -11.71 19.22
CA GLU A 142 25.83 -11.44 20.20
C GLU A 142 24.54 -12.16 19.80
N SER A 143 23.87 -12.68 20.82
CA SER A 143 22.80 -13.69 20.87
C SER A 143 21.48 -13.39 20.13
N ASN A 144 21.46 -12.50 19.14
CA ASN A 144 20.25 -12.13 18.41
C ASN A 144 20.42 -12.40 16.90
N SER A 145 20.44 -13.67 16.50
CA SER A 145 20.28 -14.02 15.09
C SER A 145 18.94 -13.47 14.57
N MET A 146 18.99 -12.72 13.48
CA MET A 146 17.79 -12.33 12.72
C MET A 146 17.05 -13.60 12.32
N SER A 147 15.73 -13.65 12.49
CA SER A 147 14.93 -14.82 12.12
C SER A 147 14.53 -14.80 10.64
N SER A 148 14.61 -13.64 9.98
CA SER A 148 14.28 -13.47 8.57
C SER A 148 15.48 -13.00 7.75
N PRO A 149 15.58 -13.39 6.46
CA PRO A 149 16.59 -12.87 5.56
C PRO A 149 16.45 -11.36 5.42
N ILE A 150 17.59 -10.68 5.33
CA ILE A 150 17.63 -9.23 5.27
C ILE A 150 17.24 -8.77 3.87
N CYS A 151 16.12 -8.06 3.78
CA CYS A 151 15.66 -7.47 2.54
C CYS A 151 16.26 -6.07 2.39
N GLY A 152 17.13 -5.87 1.41
CA GLY A 152 17.64 -4.54 1.04
C GLY A 152 16.65 -3.70 0.25
N ARG A 153 15.36 -4.07 0.24
CA ARG A 153 14.30 -3.46 -0.55
C ARG A 153 13.18 -3.01 0.38
N VAL A 154 12.61 -1.85 0.07
CA VAL A 154 11.49 -1.28 0.82
C VAL A 154 10.34 -1.06 -0.14
N PHE A 155 9.25 -1.79 0.08
CA PHE A 155 8.03 -1.71 -0.70
C PHE A 155 7.45 -0.29 -0.66
N ARG A 156 7.13 0.23 -1.84
CA ARG A 156 6.51 1.55 -2.02
C ARG A 156 5.29 1.46 -2.93
N SER A 157 4.59 2.57 -3.07
CA SER A 157 3.38 2.68 -3.90
C SER A 157 3.72 2.64 -5.41
N PRO A 158 2.76 2.69 -6.34
CA PRO A 158 3.04 2.79 -7.77
C PRO A 158 3.25 4.25 -8.23
N SER A 159 3.01 5.24 -7.37
CA SER A 159 3.20 6.67 -7.67
C SER A 159 3.77 7.46 -6.49
N LEU A 160 4.46 8.57 -6.77
CA LEU A 160 5.01 9.46 -5.74
C LEU A 160 3.90 10.15 -4.95
N PHE A 161 2.79 10.45 -5.60
CA PHE A 161 1.63 11.03 -4.95
C PHE A 161 1.07 10.09 -3.88
N GLU A 162 0.89 8.81 -4.20
CA GLU A 162 0.41 7.83 -3.22
C GLU A 162 1.40 7.67 -2.05
N ASP A 163 2.71 7.65 -2.31
CA ASP A 163 3.72 7.65 -1.24
C ASP A 163 3.58 8.88 -0.33
N MET A 164 3.47 10.08 -0.91
CA MET A 164 3.32 11.34 -0.18
C MET A 164 2.05 11.36 0.67
N VAL A 165 0.90 10.97 0.11
CA VAL A 165 -0.36 10.93 0.86
C VAL A 165 -0.28 9.90 1.97
N LYS A 166 0.21 8.68 1.71
CA LYS A 166 0.40 7.66 2.76
C LYS A 166 1.32 8.15 3.87
N CYS A 167 2.37 8.90 3.56
CA CYS A 167 3.22 9.55 4.56
C CYS A 167 2.47 10.61 5.40
N ILE A 168 1.56 11.38 4.80
CA ILE A 168 0.66 12.30 5.54
C ILE A 168 -0.25 11.51 6.50
N LEU A 169 -0.77 10.35 6.06
CA LEU A 169 -1.65 9.51 6.87
C LEU A 169 -0.95 8.95 8.11
N LEU A 170 0.35 8.62 8.01
CA LEU A 170 1.16 8.13 9.12
C LEU A 170 1.36 9.17 10.24
N CYS A 171 1.47 10.46 9.89
CA CYS A 171 1.83 11.52 10.83
C CYS A 171 0.81 11.64 11.98
N ASN A 172 1.24 11.53 13.25
CA ASN A 172 0.37 11.66 14.44
C ASN A 172 -0.89 10.76 14.37
N CYS A 173 -0.72 9.52 13.93
CA CYS A 173 -1.82 8.59 13.73
C CYS A 173 -1.47 7.21 14.31
N GLN A 174 -2.46 6.53 14.87
CA GLN A 174 -2.32 5.12 15.22
C GLN A 174 -2.53 4.27 13.97
N TRP A 175 -1.81 3.15 13.89
CA TRP A 175 -1.81 2.28 12.72
C TRP A 175 -3.20 1.85 12.22
N PRO A 176 -4.17 1.42 13.07
CA PRO A 176 -5.51 1.06 12.61
C PRO A 176 -6.24 2.22 11.91
N ARG A 177 -6.04 3.45 12.40
CA ARG A 177 -6.63 4.64 11.80
C ARG A 177 -5.96 4.97 10.48
N THR A 178 -4.64 4.79 10.36
CA THR A 178 -3.92 4.94 9.09
C THR A 178 -4.47 3.99 8.02
N LEU A 179 -4.66 2.71 8.37
CA LEU A 179 -5.28 1.72 7.48
C LEU A 179 -6.69 2.13 7.06
N SER A 180 -7.51 2.57 8.01
CA SER A 180 -8.89 3.01 7.72
C SER A 180 -8.96 4.25 6.82
N MET A 181 -8.08 5.23 7.01
CA MET A 181 -8.03 6.42 6.13
C MET A 181 -7.60 6.05 4.71
N ALA A 182 -6.61 5.15 4.57
CA ALA A 182 -6.17 4.68 3.25
C ALA A 182 -7.28 3.91 2.52
N GLN A 183 -8.01 3.04 3.22
CA GLN A 183 -9.16 2.33 2.66
C GLN A 183 -10.26 3.32 2.24
N ALA A 184 -10.62 4.27 3.10
CA ALA A 184 -11.68 5.23 2.79
C ALA A 184 -11.35 6.16 1.61
N LEU A 185 -10.06 6.42 1.33
CA LEU A 185 -9.64 7.11 0.12
C LEU A 185 -9.85 6.25 -1.14
N CYS A 186 -9.57 4.95 -1.06
CA CYS A 186 -9.80 4.02 -2.18
C CYS A 186 -11.30 3.82 -2.44
N ASP A 187 -12.11 3.75 -1.39
CA ASP A 187 -13.58 3.66 -1.50
C ASP A 187 -14.13 4.92 -2.18
N LEU A 188 -13.67 6.11 -1.75
CA LEU A 188 -14.03 7.38 -2.38
C LEU A 188 -13.63 7.43 -3.87
N GLN A 189 -12.47 6.87 -4.23
CA GLN A 189 -12.05 6.82 -5.63
C GLN A 189 -13.04 6.03 -6.49
N LEU A 190 -13.54 4.89 -5.98
CA LEU A 190 -14.54 4.10 -6.69
C LEU A 190 -15.85 4.88 -6.87
N GLU A 191 -16.30 5.58 -5.82
CA GLU A 191 -17.50 6.44 -5.87
C GLU A 191 -17.38 7.49 -6.99
N LEU A 192 -16.23 8.20 -7.05
CA LEU A 192 -15.97 9.23 -8.06
C LEU A 192 -15.99 8.68 -9.50
N GLN A 193 -15.54 7.44 -9.70
CA GLN A 193 -15.57 6.78 -11.01
C GLN A 193 -16.99 6.37 -11.41
N SER A 194 -17.82 5.93 -10.45
CA SER A 194 -19.21 5.52 -10.72
C SER A 194 -20.09 6.69 -11.14
N GLU A 195 -19.90 7.87 -10.56
CA GLU A 195 -20.64 9.09 -10.91
C GLU A 195 -20.23 9.63 -12.29
N SER A 196 -18.97 9.44 -12.70
CA SER A 196 -18.50 9.82 -14.03
C SER A 196 -19.05 8.92 -15.16
N LEU A 197 -19.58 7.73 -14.83
CA LEU A 197 -20.11 6.75 -15.79
C LEU A 197 -21.63 6.80 -15.94
N SER A 198 -22.35 7.64 -15.18
CA SER A 198 -23.78 7.88 -15.38
C SER A 198 -24.03 9.01 -16.40
N PRO A 199 -24.56 8.74 -17.61
CA PRO A 199 -25.06 9.80 -18.46
C PRO A 199 -26.45 10.23 -17.94
N MET A 200 -26.60 11.54 -17.71
CA MET A 200 -27.76 12.24 -17.12
C MET A 200 -27.74 12.44 -15.59
N ASN A 201 -27.00 13.46 -15.17
CA ASN A 201 -27.54 14.50 -14.30
C ASN A 201 -26.73 15.79 -14.51
N VAL A 202 -27.19 16.61 -15.43
CA VAL A 202 -26.77 18.01 -15.53
C VAL A 202 -27.49 18.72 -14.40
N ASP A 203 -26.89 18.78 -13.21
CA ASP A 203 -27.14 19.82 -12.20
C ASP A 203 -26.30 19.58 -10.94
N PHE A 204 -24.97 19.72 -11.04
CA PHE A 204 -24.18 20.33 -9.96
C PHE A 204 -22.79 20.69 -10.46
N ILE A 205 -22.65 21.86 -11.07
CA ILE A 205 -21.36 22.57 -11.13
C ILE A 205 -21.44 23.60 -10.01
N PRO A 206 -20.75 23.45 -8.86
CA PRO A 206 -20.63 24.54 -7.92
C PRO A 206 -19.73 25.60 -8.56
N ARG A 207 -20.35 26.55 -9.27
CA ARG A 207 -19.69 27.80 -9.65
C ARG A 207 -19.57 28.65 -8.39
N THR A 208 -18.38 28.75 -7.83
CA THR A 208 -18.06 29.67 -6.73
C THR A 208 -18.07 31.11 -7.24
N PRO A 209 -18.86 32.04 -6.68
CA PRO A 209 -18.59 33.46 -6.86
C PRO A 209 -17.43 33.86 -5.95
N ALA A 210 -16.46 34.58 -6.51
CA ALA A 210 -15.41 35.22 -5.72
C ALA A 210 -16.00 36.41 -4.93
N GLN A 211 -15.82 36.44 -3.60
CA GLN A 211 -15.06 37.50 -2.90
C GLN A 211 -15.26 37.54 -1.37
N LYS A 212 -14.14 37.94 -0.73
CA LYS A 212 -13.94 38.70 0.52
C LYS A 212 -14.05 38.01 1.88
N GLU A 213 -12.87 37.91 2.50
CA GLU A 213 -12.67 37.73 3.94
C GLU A 213 -13.44 38.76 4.77
N SER A 214 -14.01 38.31 5.88
CA SER A 214 -14.23 39.12 7.09
C SER A 214 -14.34 38.22 8.33
N LYS A 215 -13.74 38.70 9.42
CA LYS A 215 -13.51 38.01 10.69
C LYS A 215 -14.78 37.89 11.57
N ARG A 216 -14.82 36.76 12.31
CA ARG A 216 -15.37 36.51 13.68
C ARG A 216 -16.82 36.04 13.89
N LYS A 217 -16.85 35.04 14.79
CA LYS A 217 -17.83 34.60 15.81
C LYS A 217 -18.71 33.38 15.51
N LEU A 218 -18.81 32.59 16.58
CA LEU A 218 -19.35 31.25 16.78
C LEU A 218 -20.88 31.32 16.86
N GLU A 219 -21.59 30.64 15.95
CA GLU A 219 -22.98 30.23 16.16
C GLU A 219 -23.23 28.85 15.51
N GLU A 220 -24.01 28.04 16.22
CA GLU A 220 -24.41 26.69 15.84
C GLU A 220 -25.24 26.71 14.56
N TYR A 221 -24.83 25.95 13.54
CA TYR A 221 -25.67 25.72 12.36
C TYR A 221 -26.13 24.27 12.30
N LYS A 222 -27.44 24.08 12.53
CA LYS A 222 -28.17 22.83 12.35
C LYS A 222 -28.40 22.55 10.86
N ASN A 223 -28.31 21.26 10.54
CA ASN A 223 -28.90 20.54 9.41
C ASN A 223 -28.13 20.52 8.07
N SER A 224 -27.52 19.36 7.81
CA SER A 224 -27.70 18.66 6.53
C SER A 224 -27.69 17.16 6.80
N THR A 225 -28.78 16.68 7.39
CA THR A 225 -29.03 15.25 7.68
C THR A 225 -29.53 14.52 6.42
N THR A 226 -29.96 15.27 5.40
CA THR A 226 -30.66 14.73 4.22
C THR A 226 -29.71 14.08 3.20
N LEU A 227 -28.47 14.57 3.06
CA LEU A 227 -27.49 14.01 2.12
C LEU A 227 -26.83 12.74 2.64
N ILE A 228 -26.54 12.66 3.94
CA ILE A 228 -26.02 11.42 4.57
C ILE A 228 -27.05 10.29 4.45
N ALA A 229 -28.35 10.61 4.55
CA ALA A 229 -29.43 9.65 4.40
C ALA A 229 -29.59 9.11 2.96
N GLN A 230 -29.33 9.93 1.94
CA GLN A 230 -29.38 9.50 0.53
C GLN A 230 -28.24 8.54 0.15
N PHE A 231 -27.06 8.66 0.78
CA PHE A 231 -25.93 7.75 0.55
C PHE A 231 -25.94 6.53 1.48
N ALA A 232 -26.47 6.66 2.70
CA ALA A 232 -26.65 5.52 3.62
C ALA A 232 -27.65 4.49 3.08
N SER A 233 -28.76 4.95 2.48
CA SER A 233 -29.80 4.05 1.94
C SER A 233 -29.34 3.22 0.73
N ARG A 234 -28.39 3.71 -0.06
CA ARG A 234 -27.79 2.97 -1.18
C ARG A 234 -26.84 1.85 -0.74
N THR A 235 -26.23 1.99 0.44
CA THR A 235 -25.29 0.99 0.98
C THR A 235 -26.03 -0.21 1.60
N GLU A 236 -27.22 0.01 2.17
CA GLU A 236 -28.03 -1.06 2.78
C GLU A 236 -28.70 -1.98 1.74
N LEU A 237 -29.02 -1.46 0.56
CA LEU A 237 -29.64 -2.25 -0.53
C LEU A 237 -28.69 -3.28 -1.19
N GLN A 238 -27.38 -3.22 -0.91
CA GLN A 238 -26.41 -4.22 -1.38
C GLN A 238 -26.11 -5.33 -0.35
N PHE A 239 -26.60 -5.21 0.90
CA PHE A 239 -26.27 -6.14 1.99
C PHE A 239 -27.35 -7.20 2.29
N GLN A 240 -28.46 -7.20 1.55
CA GLN A 240 -29.51 -8.23 1.66
C GLN A 240 -29.55 -9.13 0.42
N ALA A 241 -28.52 -9.97 0.27
CA ALA A 241 -28.64 -11.19 -0.52
C ALA A 241 -27.78 -12.30 0.11
N HIS A 242 -28.47 -13.34 0.57
CA HIS A 242 -27.99 -14.65 1.04
C HIS A 242 -27.39 -14.76 2.44
N CYS A 243 -28.29 -14.99 3.41
CA CYS A 243 -28.05 -15.83 4.58
C CYS A 243 -29.02 -17.03 4.53
N GLY A 244 -28.52 -18.23 4.81
CA GLY A 244 -29.22 -19.53 4.78
C GLY A 244 -28.54 -20.47 3.78
N THR A 245 -27.96 -21.61 4.14
CA THR A 245 -28.44 -22.65 5.06
C THR A 245 -27.27 -23.56 5.48
N SER A 246 -27.32 -24.07 6.71
CA SER A 246 -26.47 -25.15 7.25
C SER A 246 -26.85 -26.51 6.67
N VAL A 247 -25.88 -27.36 6.28
CA VAL A 247 -26.05 -28.84 6.28
C VAL A 247 -24.72 -29.53 6.58
N ASP A 248 -24.86 -30.62 7.34
CA ASP A 248 -23.90 -31.48 8.02
C ASP A 248 -22.85 -32.23 7.20
N CYS A 249 -21.87 -32.71 7.99
CA CYS A 249 -20.74 -33.55 7.68
C CYS A 249 -21.13 -34.99 7.26
N ALA A 250 -20.47 -35.53 6.23
CA ALA A 250 -20.34 -36.98 6.06
C ALA A 250 -18.97 -37.32 5.43
N GLN A 251 -18.25 -38.22 6.10
CA GLN A 251 -16.99 -38.81 5.68
C GLN A 251 -17.24 -39.93 4.67
N THR A 252 -16.46 -40.00 3.59
CA THR A 252 -16.07 -41.27 2.94
C THR A 252 -14.71 -41.14 2.27
N ASN A 253 -13.82 -42.10 2.57
CA ASN A 253 -12.51 -42.30 1.96
C ASN A 253 -12.64 -42.80 0.50
N GLY A 254 -11.73 -42.35 -0.37
CA GLY A 254 -11.55 -42.90 -1.72
C GLY A 254 -10.36 -42.26 -2.41
N SER A 255 -9.43 -43.09 -2.88
CA SER A 255 -8.12 -42.78 -3.44
C SER A 255 -8.15 -42.30 -4.90
N CYS A 256 -6.98 -41.77 -5.29
CA CYS A 256 -6.34 -41.67 -6.62
C CYS A 256 -6.91 -40.73 -7.70
N GLU A 257 -5.99 -39.83 -8.11
CA GLU A 257 -5.83 -39.14 -9.40
C GLU A 257 -7.02 -38.34 -9.93
N GLU A 258 -6.94 -37.00 -9.86
CA GLU A 258 -7.82 -36.15 -10.64
C GLU A 258 -7.25 -34.75 -10.89
N ASP A 259 -7.55 -34.28 -12.10
CA ASP A 259 -7.13 -33.07 -12.80
C ASP A 259 -7.11 -31.78 -11.97
N VAL A 260 -6.05 -31.00 -12.17
CA VAL A 260 -5.93 -29.62 -11.69
C VAL A 260 -6.78 -28.71 -12.57
N ASN A 261 -8.10 -28.83 -12.40
CA ASN A 261 -9.09 -27.88 -12.90
C ASN A 261 -10.01 -27.46 -11.75
N LYS A 262 -9.41 -27.07 -10.62
CA LYS A 262 -10.13 -26.39 -9.54
C LYS A 262 -10.21 -24.91 -9.87
N SER A 263 -11.31 -24.57 -10.56
CA SER A 263 -12.02 -23.29 -10.54
C SER A 263 -11.40 -22.26 -9.60
N GLU A 264 -10.75 -21.23 -10.18
CA GLU A 264 -10.31 -20.05 -9.43
C GLU A 264 -11.50 -19.53 -8.61
N PRO A 265 -11.41 -19.45 -7.27
CA PRO A 265 -12.48 -18.89 -6.48
C PRO A 265 -12.62 -17.44 -6.92
N TYR A 266 -13.79 -17.14 -7.46
CA TYR A 266 -14.28 -15.85 -7.90
C TYR A 266 -13.51 -14.71 -7.24
N LEU A 267 -12.88 -13.88 -8.07
CA LEU A 267 -12.40 -12.54 -7.71
C LEU A 267 -13.58 -11.77 -7.12
N LEU A 268 -13.88 -12.01 -5.85
CA LEU A 268 -14.75 -11.17 -5.04
C LEU A 268 -13.97 -9.87 -4.90
N PHE A 269 -14.21 -9.00 -5.87
CA PHE A 269 -13.91 -7.60 -5.82
C PHE A 269 -14.42 -7.13 -4.46
N ASP A 270 -13.51 -6.97 -3.49
CA ASP A 270 -13.84 -6.05 -2.42
C ASP A 270 -14.06 -4.73 -3.12
N GLY A 271 -15.23 -4.12 -2.91
CA GLY A 271 -15.68 -2.94 -3.64
C GLY A 271 -14.85 -1.69 -3.36
N SER A 272 -13.52 -1.75 -3.44
CA SER A 272 -12.63 -0.62 -3.28
C SER A 272 -11.92 -0.27 -4.58
N GLY A 273 -11.81 1.03 -4.80
CA GLY A 273 -11.17 1.60 -5.97
C GLY A 273 -9.65 1.58 -5.86
N ASN A 274 -9.01 2.22 -6.84
CA ASN A 274 -7.60 2.53 -6.75
C ASN A 274 -7.35 3.65 -5.73
N PHE A 275 -6.09 3.85 -5.34
CA PHE A 275 -5.75 5.04 -4.56
C PHE A 275 -5.97 6.31 -5.40
N PRO A 276 -6.68 7.34 -4.93
CA PRO A 276 -7.00 8.54 -5.73
C PRO A 276 -5.79 9.23 -6.35
N SER A 277 -5.99 9.84 -7.52
CA SER A 277 -5.03 10.68 -8.20
C SER A 277 -5.10 12.13 -7.69
N PRO A 278 -4.09 12.98 -7.99
CA PRO A 278 -4.15 14.40 -7.67
C PRO A 278 -5.41 15.09 -8.24
N SER A 279 -5.81 14.76 -9.48
CA SER A 279 -6.98 15.36 -10.12
C SER A 279 -8.30 14.94 -9.52
N GLU A 280 -8.39 13.69 -9.05
CA GLU A 280 -9.58 13.15 -8.38
C GLU A 280 -9.81 13.85 -7.03
N LEU A 281 -8.75 14.30 -6.36
CA LEU A 281 -8.87 14.96 -5.04
C LEU A 281 -8.90 16.49 -5.09
N ALA A 282 -8.09 17.13 -5.94
CA ALA A 282 -7.78 18.57 -5.81
C ALA A 282 -8.98 19.54 -5.85
N ASN A 283 -10.08 19.11 -6.49
CA ASN A 283 -11.29 19.92 -6.67
C ASN A 283 -12.40 19.59 -5.66
N LEU A 284 -12.18 18.66 -4.73
CA LEU A 284 -13.16 18.30 -3.71
C LEU A 284 -13.20 19.37 -2.61
N ASP A 285 -14.37 19.47 -1.95
CA ASP A 285 -14.52 20.28 -0.74
C ASP A 285 -13.74 19.67 0.43
N GLU A 286 -13.06 20.54 1.21
CA GLU A 286 -12.22 20.11 2.34
C GLU A 286 -13.03 19.43 3.45
N ILE A 287 -14.19 19.98 3.79
CA ILE A 287 -15.03 19.47 4.88
C ILE A 287 -15.60 18.10 4.47
N PHE A 288 -16.04 17.98 3.22
CA PHE A 288 -16.47 16.72 2.64
C PHE A 288 -15.37 15.67 2.72
N LEU A 289 -14.18 15.96 2.18
CA LEU A 289 -13.07 15.01 2.16
C LEU A 289 -12.65 14.60 3.59
N ALA A 290 -12.57 15.58 4.51
CA ALA A 290 -12.25 15.34 5.91
C ALA A 290 -13.24 14.39 6.59
N LYS A 291 -14.54 14.54 6.32
CA LYS A 291 -15.60 13.74 6.88
C LYS A 291 -15.69 12.36 6.24
N ARG A 292 -15.75 12.29 4.90
CA ARG A 292 -15.90 11.04 4.12
C ARG A 292 -14.74 10.08 4.36
N CYS A 293 -13.51 10.59 4.43
CA CYS A 293 -12.32 9.76 4.59
C CYS A 293 -11.72 9.80 6.01
N LYS A 294 -12.40 10.46 6.97
CA LYS A 294 -11.98 10.57 8.40
C LYS A 294 -10.57 11.16 8.60
N LEU A 295 -10.16 12.04 7.70
CA LEU A 295 -8.80 12.57 7.61
C LEU A 295 -8.49 13.64 8.68
N GLY A 296 -9.52 14.33 9.18
CA GLY A 296 -9.36 15.50 10.03
C GLY A 296 -8.52 16.57 9.33
N TYR A 297 -7.56 17.19 10.05
CA TYR A 297 -6.68 18.24 9.49
C TYR A 297 -5.85 17.81 8.27
N ARG A 298 -5.73 16.49 7.99
CA ARG A 298 -4.97 15.98 6.85
C ARG A 298 -5.66 16.26 5.52
N ALA A 299 -6.99 16.45 5.51
CA ALA A 299 -7.74 16.74 4.29
C ALA A 299 -7.21 17.99 3.58
N SER A 300 -7.07 19.10 4.31
CA SER A 300 -6.49 20.35 3.80
C SER A 300 -5.11 20.15 3.16
N ARG A 301 -4.24 19.36 3.80
CA ARG A 301 -2.88 19.07 3.30
C ARG A 301 -2.91 18.26 2.01
N ILE A 302 -3.77 17.25 1.94
CA ILE A 302 -3.91 16.38 0.77
C ILE A 302 -4.49 17.16 -0.41
N LEU A 303 -5.53 17.98 -0.17
CA LEU A 303 -6.09 18.86 -1.20
C LEU A 303 -5.06 19.84 -1.74
N LYS A 304 -4.35 20.52 -0.83
CA LYS A 304 -3.32 21.49 -1.19
C LYS A 304 -2.20 20.84 -2.01
N LEU A 305 -1.75 19.64 -1.60
CA LEU A 305 -0.77 18.86 -2.37
C LEU A 305 -1.28 18.55 -3.78
N GLY A 306 -2.52 18.06 -3.91
CA GLY A 306 -3.15 17.80 -5.21
C GLY A 306 -3.20 19.04 -6.10
N GLN A 307 -3.64 20.17 -5.55
CA GLN A 307 -3.71 21.46 -6.24
C GLN A 307 -2.34 21.97 -6.69
N ASP A 308 -1.33 21.86 -5.82
CA ASP A 308 0.04 22.30 -6.13
C ASP A 308 0.67 21.45 -7.24
N ILE A 309 0.32 20.17 -7.32
CA ILE A 309 0.72 19.29 -8.43
C ILE A 309 0.01 19.70 -9.73
N LEU A 310 -1.32 19.89 -9.70
CA LEU A 310 -2.08 20.28 -10.91
C LEU A 310 -1.70 21.65 -11.45
N GLN A 311 -1.32 22.59 -10.58
CA GLN A 311 -0.88 23.93 -10.95
C GLN A 311 0.60 23.97 -11.38
N GLY A 312 1.29 22.83 -11.42
CA GLY A 312 2.70 22.77 -11.80
C GLY A 312 3.65 23.40 -10.77
N ARG A 313 3.23 23.59 -9.52
CA ARG A 313 4.14 24.01 -8.44
C ARG A 313 5.00 22.86 -7.95
N ILE A 314 4.48 21.64 -8.01
CA ILE A 314 5.19 20.41 -7.65
C ILE A 314 5.23 19.47 -8.88
N HIS A 315 6.43 19.27 -9.41
CA HIS A 315 6.66 18.40 -10.57
C HIS A 315 7.09 16.99 -10.13
N LEU A 316 6.13 16.08 -9.91
CA LEU A 316 6.40 14.73 -9.39
C LEU A 316 7.43 13.94 -10.23
N ARG A 317 7.35 14.05 -11.57
CA ARG A 317 8.29 13.38 -12.48
C ARG A 317 9.73 13.86 -12.24
N GLN A 318 9.94 15.17 -12.16
CA GLN A 318 11.25 15.77 -11.91
C GLN A 318 11.82 15.35 -10.55
N LEU A 319 10.97 15.20 -9.53
CA LEU A 319 11.38 14.72 -8.20
C LEU A 319 11.87 13.27 -8.27
N GLU A 320 11.11 12.37 -8.92
CA GLU A 320 11.54 10.97 -9.11
C GLU A 320 12.83 10.89 -9.94
N GLU A 321 12.93 11.67 -11.03
CA GLU A 321 14.13 11.72 -11.89
C GLU A 321 15.37 12.16 -11.11
N THR A 322 15.25 13.21 -10.29
CA THR A 322 16.34 13.67 -9.42
C THR A 322 16.76 12.59 -8.41
N SER A 323 15.86 11.67 -8.06
CA SER A 323 16.15 10.60 -7.11
C SER A 323 16.78 9.35 -7.73
N MET A 324 16.84 9.23 -9.07
CA MET A 324 17.42 8.06 -9.74
C MET A 324 18.89 7.84 -9.37
N GLU A 325 19.61 8.92 -9.06
CA GLU A 325 20.95 8.88 -8.48
C GLU A 325 20.91 9.19 -6.98
N ARG A 326 21.37 8.24 -6.16
CA ARG A 326 21.35 8.29 -4.68
C ARG A 326 22.52 9.06 -4.07
N SER A 327 22.73 10.30 -4.50
CA SER A 327 23.79 11.16 -3.96
C SER A 327 23.30 12.05 -2.82
N LEU A 328 24.21 12.51 -1.95
CA LEU A 328 23.89 13.45 -0.86
C LEU A 328 23.45 14.83 -1.38
N SER A 329 23.94 15.25 -2.55
CA SER A 329 23.53 16.50 -3.19
C SER A 329 22.06 16.42 -3.66
N ASN A 330 21.68 15.32 -4.33
CA ASN A 330 20.29 15.08 -4.74
C ASN A 330 19.37 14.94 -3.53
N TYR A 331 19.82 14.26 -2.46
CA TYR A 331 19.09 14.22 -1.21
C TYR A 331 18.84 15.63 -0.65
N SER A 332 19.88 16.45 -0.53
CA SER A 332 19.76 17.79 0.05
C SER A 332 18.80 18.67 -0.75
N LYS A 333 18.91 18.62 -2.08
CA LYS A 333 18.00 19.32 -2.99
C LYS A 333 16.55 18.87 -2.80
N LEU A 334 16.31 17.56 -2.80
CA LEU A 334 14.97 17.00 -2.62
C LEU A 334 14.43 17.30 -1.22
N ALA A 335 15.25 17.22 -0.18
CA ALA A 335 14.86 17.51 1.20
C ALA A 335 14.40 18.97 1.35
N GLU A 336 15.11 19.92 0.75
CA GLU A 336 14.68 21.32 0.72
C GLU A 336 13.35 21.48 -0.03
N GLN A 337 13.18 20.84 -1.18
CA GLN A 337 11.91 20.86 -1.91
C GLN A 337 10.76 20.26 -1.09
N MET A 338 10.97 19.14 -0.39
CA MET A 338 9.96 18.50 0.45
C MET A 338 9.55 19.39 1.63
N LYS A 339 10.50 20.12 2.24
CA LYS A 339 10.21 21.06 3.34
C LYS A 339 9.30 22.23 2.93
N GLN A 340 9.32 22.62 1.64
CA GLN A 340 8.45 23.68 1.13
C GLN A 340 7.00 23.21 0.90
N ILE A 341 6.74 21.90 0.92
CA ILE A 341 5.40 21.36 0.71
C ILE A 341 4.56 21.61 1.96
N HIS A 342 3.38 22.23 1.76
CA HIS A 342 2.49 22.56 2.86
C HIS A 342 2.11 21.33 3.71
N GLY A 343 2.40 21.40 5.00
CA GLY A 343 2.09 20.34 5.96
C GLY A 343 3.10 19.19 6.03
N PHE A 344 4.23 19.29 5.31
CA PHE A 344 5.35 18.36 5.44
C PHE A 344 6.25 18.80 6.61
N GLY A 345 6.25 18.01 7.67
CA GLY A 345 7.23 18.15 8.75
C GLY A 345 8.44 17.23 8.54
N PRO A 346 9.46 17.30 9.42
CA PRO A 346 10.66 16.47 9.32
C PRO A 346 10.37 14.97 9.16
N PHE A 347 9.39 14.45 9.93
CA PHE A 347 8.95 13.06 9.84
C PHE A 347 8.35 12.71 8.47
N THR A 348 7.48 13.57 7.93
CA THR A 348 6.87 13.35 6.61
C THR A 348 7.94 13.39 5.52
N CYS A 349 8.83 14.39 5.55
CA CYS A 349 9.93 14.52 4.60
C CYS A 349 10.82 13.29 4.59
N ALA A 350 11.25 12.82 5.77
CA ALA A 350 12.10 11.64 5.90
C ALA A 350 11.42 10.37 5.34
N ASN A 351 10.14 10.15 5.63
CA ASN A 351 9.40 9.01 5.08
C ASN A 351 9.27 9.09 3.54
N VAL A 352 9.00 10.28 2.98
CA VAL A 352 8.91 10.45 1.53
C VAL A 352 10.27 10.21 0.88
N LEU A 353 11.37 10.73 1.45
CA LEU A 353 12.72 10.53 0.91
C LEU A 353 13.17 9.06 1.04
N MET A 354 12.77 8.37 2.10
CA MET A 354 12.91 6.92 2.23
C MET A 354 12.14 6.20 1.12
N CYS A 355 10.88 6.56 0.89
CA CYS A 355 10.11 6.04 -0.24
C CYS A 355 10.80 6.37 -1.55
N MET A 356 11.47 7.51 -1.69
CA MET A 356 12.23 7.80 -2.90
C MET A 356 13.43 6.87 -3.02
N GLY A 357 14.08 6.45 -1.93
CA GLY A 357 15.18 5.47 -1.89
C GLY A 357 16.44 5.98 -1.17
N PHE A 358 16.31 7.05 -0.38
CA PHE A 358 17.37 7.57 0.48
C PHE A 358 17.24 6.97 1.88
N TYR A 359 18.25 6.19 2.28
CA TYR A 359 18.18 5.40 3.51
C TYR A 359 19.10 5.90 4.62
N HIS A 360 19.76 7.03 4.44
CA HIS A 360 20.70 7.54 5.45
C HIS A 360 20.02 8.30 6.59
N VAL A 361 18.73 8.60 6.47
CA VAL A 361 17.92 9.23 7.53
C VAL A 361 16.80 8.30 7.95
N ILE A 362 16.70 8.05 9.26
CA ILE A 362 15.62 7.30 9.87
C ILE A 362 14.46 8.25 10.20
N PRO A 363 13.24 8.01 9.69
CA PRO A 363 12.05 8.77 10.06
C PRO A 363 11.64 8.46 11.51
N ALA A 364 12.31 9.09 12.48
CA ALA A 364 12.14 8.78 13.89
C ALA A 364 10.78 9.24 14.44
N ASP A 365 10.13 8.38 15.20
CA ASP A 365 8.85 8.65 15.87
C ASP A 365 8.76 7.99 17.26
N SER A 366 7.56 7.94 17.82
CA SER A 366 7.32 7.25 19.10
C SER A 366 7.63 5.76 19.04
N GLU A 367 7.51 5.13 17.87
CA GLU A 367 7.79 3.72 17.68
C GLU A 367 9.31 3.47 17.63
N THR A 368 10.07 4.37 16.99
CA THR A 368 11.53 4.37 17.09
C THR A 368 11.98 4.46 18.54
N VAL A 369 11.43 5.40 19.32
CA VAL A 369 11.75 5.54 20.75
C VAL A 369 11.45 4.25 21.52
N ARG A 370 10.29 3.63 21.27
CA ARG A 370 9.92 2.34 21.90
C ARG A 370 10.94 1.26 21.57
N HIS A 371 11.29 1.13 20.28
CA HIS A 371 12.23 0.12 19.79
C HIS A 371 13.60 0.27 20.45
N LEU A 372 14.17 1.48 20.45
CA LEU A 372 15.46 1.74 21.10
C LEU A 372 15.46 1.41 22.60
N ASN A 373 14.37 1.74 23.30
CA ASN A 373 14.27 1.46 24.72
C ASN A 373 14.12 -0.05 25.03
N GLN A 374 13.46 -0.81 24.15
CA GLN A 374 13.21 -2.24 24.38
C GLN A 374 14.33 -3.16 23.86
N VAL A 375 14.92 -2.82 22.70
CA VAL A 375 15.90 -3.68 22.01
C VAL A 375 17.33 -3.25 22.35
N HIS A 376 17.59 -1.95 22.46
CA HIS A 376 18.93 -1.41 22.73
C HIS A 376 19.10 -0.94 24.18
N ALA A 377 18.13 -1.20 25.06
CA ALA A 377 18.11 -0.79 26.46
C ALA A 377 18.44 0.70 26.69
N ARG A 378 18.12 1.57 25.71
CA ARG A 378 18.32 3.02 25.81
C ARG A 378 17.26 3.64 26.72
N LYS A 379 17.51 4.89 27.13
CA LYS A 379 16.53 5.78 27.79
C LYS A 379 16.15 6.92 26.86
N SER A 380 15.83 6.57 25.62
CA SER A 380 15.51 7.51 24.56
C SER A 380 14.19 8.21 24.82
N THR A 381 14.13 9.47 24.40
CA THR A 381 12.94 10.32 24.35
C THR A 381 12.81 10.91 22.96
N ILE A 382 11.67 11.53 22.64
CA ILE A 382 11.47 12.24 21.36
C ILE A 382 12.58 13.29 21.11
N LYS A 383 13.16 13.88 22.16
CA LYS A 383 14.23 14.87 22.04
C LYS A 383 15.61 14.26 21.79
N THR A 384 15.86 13.05 22.27
CA THR A 384 17.19 12.39 22.18
C THR A 384 17.26 11.36 21.07
N VAL A 385 16.13 10.92 20.53
CA VAL A 385 16.04 9.84 19.55
C VAL A 385 16.99 10.05 18.37
N GLY A 386 17.11 11.25 17.82
CA GLY A 386 18.02 11.51 16.70
C GLY A 386 19.48 11.16 17.03
N LYS A 387 19.94 11.51 18.23
CA LYS A 387 21.31 11.18 18.69
C LYS A 387 21.47 9.68 18.93
N ASP A 388 20.50 9.06 19.60
CA ASP A 388 20.56 7.63 19.94
C ASP A 388 20.56 6.76 18.67
N VAL A 389 19.75 7.14 17.67
CA VAL A 389 19.69 6.49 16.37
C VAL A 389 21.03 6.61 15.64
N GLU A 390 21.65 7.80 15.64
CA GLU A 390 22.98 8.01 15.03
C GLU A 390 24.04 7.13 15.72
N GLU A 391 24.10 7.14 17.05
CA GLU A 391 25.06 6.32 17.81
C GLU A 391 24.96 4.81 17.50
N ILE A 392 23.74 4.30 17.28
CA ILE A 392 23.50 2.86 17.06
C ILE A 392 23.71 2.48 15.60
N TYR A 393 23.16 3.27 14.67
CA TYR A 393 23.07 2.87 13.26
C TYR A 393 24.09 3.55 12.34
N ALA A 394 24.92 4.51 12.80
CA ALA A 394 25.94 5.16 11.97
C ALA A 394 26.89 4.17 11.26
N LYS A 395 27.17 3.02 11.87
CA LYS A 395 27.99 1.95 11.28
C LYS A 395 27.41 1.38 9.97
N TYR A 396 26.11 1.56 9.73
CA TYR A 396 25.44 1.12 8.51
C TYR A 396 25.35 2.22 7.44
N SER A 397 26.07 3.33 7.57
CA SER A 397 26.04 4.40 6.57
C SER A 397 26.39 3.91 5.15
N PRO A 398 25.65 4.32 4.09
CA PRO A 398 24.51 5.26 4.07
C PRO A 398 23.12 4.59 4.17
N TYR A 399 23.05 3.38 4.73
CA TYR A 399 21.87 2.50 4.79
C TYR A 399 21.27 2.36 6.19
N GLN A 400 21.42 3.39 7.04
CA GLN A 400 20.95 3.38 8.44
C GLN A 400 19.48 2.95 8.57
N PHE A 401 18.60 3.47 7.73
CA PHE A 401 17.18 3.10 7.72
C PHE A 401 16.95 1.64 7.41
N LEU A 402 17.67 1.05 6.44
CA LEU A 402 17.49 -0.37 6.10
C LEU A 402 17.88 -1.27 7.27
N ALA A 403 18.95 -0.94 7.99
CA ALA A 403 19.38 -1.68 9.19
C ALA A 403 18.36 -1.55 10.33
N TYR A 404 17.97 -0.32 10.68
CA TYR A 404 16.95 -0.03 11.69
C TYR A 404 15.63 -0.75 11.36
N TRP A 405 15.18 -0.63 10.12
CA TRP A 405 13.91 -1.20 9.69
C TRP A 405 13.96 -2.72 9.69
N SER A 406 15.06 -3.33 9.24
CA SER A 406 15.21 -4.80 9.28
C SER A 406 15.10 -5.34 10.71
N GLU A 407 15.73 -4.68 11.69
CA GLU A 407 15.66 -5.06 13.10
C GLU A 407 14.26 -4.85 13.70
N LEU A 408 13.62 -3.72 13.40
CA LEU A 408 12.25 -3.44 13.85
C LEU A 408 11.26 -4.45 13.24
N TRP A 409 11.42 -4.76 11.96
CA TRP A 409 10.56 -5.68 11.22
C TRP A 409 10.71 -7.12 11.71
N ASP A 410 11.94 -7.58 11.94
CA ASP A 410 12.22 -8.88 12.57
C ASP A 410 11.64 -8.96 13.98
N PHE A 411 11.74 -7.88 14.77
CA PHE A 411 11.09 -7.80 16.08
C PHE A 411 9.57 -7.99 15.97
N TYR A 412 8.91 -7.33 15.02
CA TYR A 412 7.48 -7.54 14.78
C TYR A 412 7.17 -8.97 14.33
N GLY A 413 7.99 -9.55 13.44
CA GLY A 413 7.86 -10.94 12.99
C GLY A 413 7.95 -11.95 14.13
N LYS A 414 8.90 -11.76 15.06
CA LYS A 414 9.05 -12.59 16.27
C LYS A 414 7.85 -12.48 17.22
N ARG A 415 7.11 -11.37 17.21
CA ARG A 415 6.00 -11.11 18.14
C ARG A 415 4.63 -11.47 17.60
N PHE A 416 4.41 -11.27 16.31
CA PHE A 416 3.10 -11.49 15.67
C PHE A 416 3.11 -12.65 14.67
N GLY A 417 4.25 -13.32 14.48
CA GLY A 417 4.43 -14.31 13.42
C GLY A 417 4.89 -13.68 12.11
N LYS A 418 5.15 -14.51 11.09
CA LYS A 418 5.62 -14.05 9.79
C LYS A 418 4.55 -13.16 9.15
N LEU A 419 4.89 -11.88 8.95
CA LEU A 419 3.91 -10.88 8.51
C LEU A 419 3.36 -11.16 7.09
N SER A 420 4.10 -11.90 6.27
CA SER A 420 3.67 -12.35 4.94
C SER A 420 2.72 -13.55 4.96
N GLU A 421 2.49 -14.15 6.13
CA GLU A 421 1.50 -15.22 6.36
C GLU A 421 0.26 -14.70 7.11
N MET A 422 0.28 -13.43 7.52
CA MET A 422 -0.80 -12.83 8.29
C MET A 422 -2.02 -12.53 7.40
N PRO A 423 -3.24 -12.88 7.83
CA PRO A 423 -4.44 -12.52 7.10
C PRO A 423 -4.71 -11.01 7.15
N TYR A 424 -5.32 -10.49 6.09
CA TYR A 424 -5.63 -9.06 5.94
C TYR A 424 -6.40 -8.46 7.13
N SER A 425 -7.31 -9.22 7.74
CA SER A 425 -8.10 -8.79 8.91
C SER A 425 -7.25 -8.39 10.12
N ASP A 426 -6.02 -8.91 10.19
CA ASP A 426 -5.18 -8.85 11.37
C ASP A 426 -4.12 -7.75 11.30
N TYR A 427 -3.93 -7.12 10.14
CA TYR A 427 -2.95 -6.04 9.95
C TYR A 427 -3.12 -4.89 10.94
N LYS A 428 -4.38 -4.59 11.33
CA LYS A 428 -4.68 -3.56 12.33
C LYS A 428 -4.13 -3.89 13.72
N PHE A 429 -3.80 -5.14 14.01
CA PHE A 429 -3.30 -5.55 15.31
C PHE A 429 -1.77 -5.44 15.44
N ILE A 430 -1.06 -5.16 14.35
CA ILE A 430 0.40 -4.97 14.36
C ILE A 430 0.72 -3.58 14.90
N THR A 431 0.64 -3.43 16.22
CA THR A 431 0.83 -2.15 16.89
C THR A 431 1.61 -2.34 18.18
N ALA A 432 2.29 -1.26 18.59
CA ALA A 432 2.94 -1.20 19.89
C ALA A 432 2.01 -1.48 21.07
N SER A 433 0.73 -1.10 20.98
CA SER A 433 -0.24 -1.36 22.06
C SER A 433 -0.49 -2.85 22.26
N ASN A 434 -0.39 -3.65 21.20
CA ASN A 434 -0.64 -5.08 21.20
C ASN A 434 0.63 -5.91 21.46
N LEU A 435 1.80 -5.28 21.51
CA LEU A 435 3.06 -5.93 21.94
C LEU A 435 3.07 -6.33 23.42
N ARG A 436 2.11 -5.85 24.22
CA ARG A 436 1.97 -6.20 25.63
C ARG A 436 1.55 -7.66 25.76
N SER A 437 2.51 -8.58 25.73
CA SER A 437 2.25 -9.98 25.99
C SER A 437 1.79 -10.17 27.44
N LYS A 438 0.63 -10.83 27.59
CA LYS A 438 0.15 -11.63 28.73
C LYS A 438 0.87 -11.34 30.05
N ALA A 439 0.20 -10.58 30.92
CA ALA A 439 0.54 -10.58 32.34
C ALA A 439 0.80 -12.03 32.76
N ARG A 440 2.00 -12.29 33.32
CA ARG A 440 2.38 -13.54 33.97
C ARG A 440 1.13 -14.20 34.54
N HIS A 441 0.81 -15.43 34.13
CA HIS A 441 -0.09 -16.27 34.91
C HIS A 441 0.44 -16.21 36.34
N LYS A 442 -0.24 -15.46 37.22
CA LYS A 442 0.01 -15.53 38.65
C LYS A 442 -0.30 -16.97 38.98
N SER A 443 0.75 -17.76 39.17
CA SER A 443 0.69 -18.99 39.95
C SER A 443 -0.11 -18.64 41.21
N LYS A 444 -1.36 -19.10 41.27
CA LYS A 444 -2.13 -19.13 42.51
C LYS A 444 -1.32 -20.03 43.42
N ARG A 445 -0.55 -19.44 44.32
CA ARG A 445 0.04 -20.10 45.47
C ARG A 445 -1.12 -20.79 46.19
N LYS A 446 -1.25 -22.11 46.05
CA LYS A 446 -2.11 -22.92 46.92
C LYS A 446 -1.58 -22.67 48.33
N LYS A 447 -2.40 -22.07 49.19
CA LYS A 447 -2.25 -22.23 50.64
C LYS A 447 -2.47 -23.72 50.89
N THR A 448 -1.42 -24.39 51.32
CA THR A 448 -1.54 -25.62 52.11
C THR A 448 -1.89 -25.17 53.53
N ASP A 449 -2.96 -25.77 54.05
CA ASP A 449 -3.41 -25.67 55.43
C ASP A 449 -2.37 -26.17 56.43
#